data_AF-A0A953M6X0-F1
#
_entry.id   AF-A0A953M6X0-F1
#
_cell.length_a   1.000
_cell.length_b   1.000
_cell.length_c   1.000
_cell.angle_alpha   90.00
_cell.angle_beta   90.00
_cell.angle_gamma   90.00
#
_symmetry.space_group_name_H-M   'P 1'
#
loop_
_entity.id
_entity.type
_entity.pdbx_description
1 polymer ?
#
loop_
_entity_poly.entity_id
_entity_poly.type
_entity_poly.pdbx_seq_one_letter_code
_entity_poly.pdbx_strand_id
1 'polypeptide(L)'
;MAKAVVDPEEMRQFAMALKKFTGRLNTDMTAIQGKMLALGQTWRDQEHDKFAAEFDETMRAMSKFTRAAETHIPFLVRKAERIDEYLRQR
;
A
#
# COMPACT_ATOMS: atom_id res chain seq x y z
N MET A 1 9.89 22.42 -19.90
CA MET A 1 8.64 21.81 -19.43
C MET A 1 8.73 20.32 -19.67
N ALA A 2 8.82 19.51 -18.62
CA ALA A 2 8.97 18.07 -18.77
C ALA A 2 7.64 17.48 -19.29
N LYS A 3 7.53 17.30 -20.62
CA LYS A 3 6.51 16.46 -21.23
C LYS A 3 6.80 15.03 -20.81
N ALA A 4 6.23 14.58 -19.70
CA ALA A 4 6.21 13.16 -19.40
C ALA A 4 5.33 12.49 -20.45
N VAL A 5 5.95 11.69 -21.33
CA VAL A 5 5.22 10.71 -22.14
C VAL A 5 4.82 9.62 -21.15
N VAL A 6 3.53 9.56 -20.83
CA VAL A 6 2.95 8.52 -19.98
C VAL A 6 2.11 7.65 -20.88
N ASP A 7 2.39 6.35 -20.90
CA ASP A 7 1.50 5.37 -21.50
C ASP A 7 0.29 5.15 -20.56
N PRO A 8 -0.94 5.43 -21.01
CA PRO A 8 -2.13 5.22 -20.19
C PRO A 8 -2.31 3.74 -19.79
N GLU A 9 -1.83 2.79 -20.58
CA GLU A 9 -1.88 1.36 -20.27
C GLU A 9 -0.92 1.00 -19.14
N GLU A 10 0.34 1.45 -19.20
CA GLU A 10 1.29 1.24 -18.10
C GLU A 10 0.77 1.82 -16.77
N MET A 11 0.11 3.00 -16.83
CA MET A 11 -0.49 3.62 -15.65
C MET A 11 -1.63 2.78 -15.06
N ARG A 12 -2.50 2.20 -15.90
CA ARG A 12 -3.56 1.28 -15.45
C ARG A 12 -2.98 0.01 -14.83
N GLN A 13 -2.00 -0.59 -15.49
CA GLN A 13 -1.34 -1.81 -15.00
C GLN A 13 -0.69 -1.57 -13.63
N PHE A 14 0.00 -0.45 -13.46
CA PHE A 14 0.58 -0.08 -12.16
C PHE A 14 -0.50 0.12 -11.10
N ALA A 15 -1.60 0.83 -11.40
CA ALA A 15 -2.70 1.03 -10.46
C ALA A 15 -3.33 -0.31 -10.01
N MET A 16 -3.51 -1.26 -10.94
CA MET A 16 -3.99 -2.61 -10.64
C MET A 16 -2.99 -3.40 -9.78
N ALA A 17 -1.70 -3.33 -10.10
CA ALA A 17 -0.64 -3.96 -9.33
C ALA A 17 -0.59 -3.41 -7.88
N LEU A 18 -0.69 -2.08 -7.73
CA LEU A 18 -0.73 -1.41 -6.42
C LEU A 18 -1.96 -1.84 -5.60
N LYS A 19 -3.13 -1.96 -6.23
CA LYS A 19 -4.34 -2.48 -5.58
C LYS A 19 -4.16 -3.91 -5.07
N LYS A 20 -3.60 -4.80 -5.90
CA LYS A 20 -3.33 -6.19 -5.51
C LYS A 20 -2.27 -6.28 -4.41
N PHE A 21 -1.24 -5.45 -4.47
CA PHE A 21 -0.19 -5.38 -3.47
C PHE A 21 -0.74 -4.97 -2.10
N THR A 22 -1.47 -3.86 -2.04
CA THR A 22 -2.06 -3.34 -0.79
C THR A 22 -3.06 -4.30 -0.15
N GLY A 23 -3.89 -4.98 -0.95
CA GLY A 23 -4.80 -6.00 -0.45
C GLY A 23 -4.08 -7.20 0.21
N ARG A 24 -3.01 -7.69 -0.42
CA ARG A 24 -2.16 -8.74 0.17
C ARG A 24 -1.47 -8.24 1.44
N LEU A 25 -0.88 -7.05 1.40
CA LEU A 25 -0.20 -6.46 2.55
C LEU A 25 -1.15 -6.31 3.76
N ASN A 26 -2.38 -5.85 3.57
CA ASN A 26 -3.39 -5.77 4.65
C ASN A 26 -3.71 -7.14 5.26
N THR A 27 -3.80 -8.19 4.42
CA THR A 27 -4.05 -9.56 4.89
C THR A 27 -2.87 -10.08 5.72
N ASP A 28 -1.66 -9.92 5.20
CA ASP A 28 -0.43 -10.38 5.87
C ASP A 28 -0.18 -9.61 7.17
N MET A 29 -0.43 -8.30 7.18
CA MET A 29 -0.39 -7.44 8.38
C MET A 29 -1.34 -7.94 9.48
N THR A 30 -2.57 -8.30 9.13
CA THR A 30 -3.54 -8.84 10.09
C THR A 30 -3.07 -10.18 10.67
N ALA A 31 -2.54 -11.05 9.81
CA ALA A 31 -2.04 -12.36 10.21
C ALA A 31 -0.82 -12.26 11.15
N ILE A 32 0.14 -11.39 10.84
CA ILE A 32 1.35 -11.23 11.67
C ILE A 32 1.03 -10.54 13.01
N GLN A 33 0.09 -9.60 13.04
CA GLN A 33 -0.36 -9.00 14.29
C GLN A 33 -1.00 -10.04 15.23
N GLY A 34 -1.79 -10.98 14.69
CA GLY A 34 -2.30 -12.12 15.46
C GLY A 34 -1.19 -13.00 16.05
N LYS A 35 -0.13 -13.25 15.29
CA LYS A 35 1.05 -13.99 15.78
C LYS A 35 1.80 -13.23 16.89
N MET A 36 1.92 -11.91 16.78
CA MET A 36 2.54 -11.07 17.80
C MET A 36 1.76 -11.13 19.13
N LEU A 37 0.41 -11.06 19.07
CA LEU A 37 -0.45 -11.19 20.25
C LEU A 37 -0.32 -12.56 20.92
N ALA A 38 -0.19 -13.63 20.13
CA ALA A 38 0.04 -14.98 20.65
C ALA A 38 1.42 -15.09 21.32
N LEU A 39 2.46 -14.50 20.72
CA LEU A 39 3.81 -14.49 21.28
C LEU A 39 3.87 -13.80 22.66
N GLY A 40 3.14 -12.69 22.84
CA GLY A 40 3.03 -12.00 24.12
C GLY A 40 2.34 -12.80 25.23
N GLN A 41 1.74 -13.95 24.93
CA GLN A 41 1.24 -14.87 25.96
C GLN A 41 2.37 -15.65 26.63
N THR A 42 3.45 -15.93 25.91
CA THR A 42 4.57 -16.77 26.37
C THR A 42 5.85 -15.99 26.60
N TRP A 43 5.98 -14.80 26.03
CA TRP A 43 7.14 -13.92 26.18
C TRP A 43 6.71 -12.62 26.87
N ARG A 44 7.14 -12.43 28.12
CA ARG A 44 6.72 -11.31 28.99
C ARG A 44 7.90 -10.77 29.78
N ASP A 45 8.72 -9.98 29.10
CA ASP A 45 9.85 -9.26 29.69
C ASP A 45 10.01 -7.89 29.04
N GLN A 46 11.01 -7.12 29.49
CA GLN A 46 11.27 -5.78 28.98
C GLN A 46 11.70 -5.78 27.49
N GLU A 47 12.31 -6.86 27.00
CA GLU A 47 12.75 -6.96 25.61
C GLU A 47 11.54 -7.17 24.69
N HIS A 48 10.57 -7.99 25.12
CA HIS A 48 9.29 -8.10 24.45
C HIS A 48 8.58 -6.75 24.34
N ASP A 49 8.56 -5.94 25.40
CA ASP A 49 7.90 -4.63 25.39
C ASP A 49 8.56 -3.66 24.40
N LYS A 50 9.90 -3.64 24.33
CA LYS A 50 10.65 -2.85 23.34
C LYS A 50 10.33 -3.30 21.92
N PHE A 51 10.39 -4.60 21.67
CA PHE A 51 10.09 -5.17 20.35
C PHE A 51 8.64 -4.88 19.93
N ALA A 52 7.68 -5.02 20.84
CA ALA A 52 6.27 -4.74 20.56
C ALA A 52 6.04 -3.27 20.15
N ALA A 53 6.74 -2.33 20.80
CA ALA A 53 6.65 -0.92 20.45
C ALA A 53 7.19 -0.63 19.03
N GLU A 54 8.36 -1.16 18.68
CA GLU A 54 8.96 -1.00 17.35
C GLU A 54 8.11 -1.69 16.25
N PHE A 55 7.57 -2.86 16.57
CA PHE A 55 6.65 -3.59 15.69
C PHE A 55 5.40 -2.76 15.40
N ASP A 56 4.74 -2.23 16.44
CA ASP A 56 3.54 -1.41 16.31
C ASP A 56 3.79 -0.11 15.52
N GLU A 57 4.95 0.53 15.70
CA GLU A 57 5.33 1.70 14.93
C GLU A 57 5.44 1.37 13.43
N THR A 58 6.09 0.26 13.11
CA THR A 58 6.25 -0.21 11.72
C THR A 58 4.89 -0.56 11.10
N MET A 59 4.01 -1.23 11.86
CA MET A 59 2.64 -1.55 11.43
C MET A 59 1.82 -0.30 11.13
N ARG A 60 1.99 0.77 11.91
CA ARG A 60 1.33 2.07 11.65
C ARG A 60 1.86 2.72 10.38
N ALA A 61 3.17 2.64 10.11
CA ALA A 61 3.75 3.18 8.88
C ALA A 61 3.20 2.44 7.64
N MET A 62 3.13 1.10 7.68
CA MET A 62 2.55 0.30 6.60
C MET A 62 1.05 0.60 6.42
N SER A 63 0.29 0.75 7.51
CA SER A 63 -1.13 1.14 7.46
C SER A 63 -1.35 2.52 6.84
N LYS A 64 -0.44 3.49 7.09
CA LYS A 64 -0.49 4.80 6.43
C LYS A 64 -0.24 4.67 4.92
N PHE A 65 0.71 3.83 4.52
CA PHE A 65 0.99 3.57 3.12
C PHE A 65 -0.22 2.95 2.39
N THR A 66 -0.87 1.94 2.97
CA THR A 66 -2.03 1.30 2.32
C THR A 66 -3.19 2.27 2.12
N ARG A 67 -3.48 3.12 3.11
CA ARG A 67 -4.50 4.19 2.97
C ARG A 67 -4.16 5.23 1.90
N ALA A 68 -2.89 5.63 1.82
CA ALA A 68 -2.44 6.56 0.78
C ALA A 68 -2.59 5.92 -0.62
N ALA A 69 -2.21 4.65 -0.76
CA ALA A 69 -2.36 3.91 -2.00
C ALA A 69 -3.84 3.75 -2.42
N GLU A 70 -4.75 3.46 -1.48
CA GLU A 70 -6.20 3.41 -1.74
C GLU A 70 -6.75 4.73 -2.29
N THR A 71 -6.17 5.87 -1.88
CA THR A 71 -6.52 7.20 -2.40
C THR A 71 -5.91 7.46 -3.78
N HIS A 72 -4.67 7.00 -4.02
CA HIS A 72 -3.96 7.24 -5.28
C HIS A 72 -4.39 6.32 -6.43
N ILE A 73 -4.84 5.10 -6.15
CA ILE A 73 -5.29 4.16 -7.19
C ILE A 73 -6.38 4.77 -8.09
N PRO A 74 -7.50 5.33 -7.56
CA PRO A 74 -8.50 5.99 -8.39
C PRO A 74 -7.96 7.19 -9.18
N PHE A 75 -7.03 7.95 -8.59
CA PHE A 75 -6.40 9.08 -9.26
C PHE A 75 -5.60 8.64 -10.49
N LEU A 76 -4.81 7.57 -10.36
CA LEU A 76 -4.03 7.01 -11.47
C LEU A 76 -4.93 6.50 -12.59
N VAL A 77 -6.02 5.80 -12.26
CA VAL A 77 -6.99 5.32 -13.25
C VAL A 77 -7.63 6.49 -14.01
N ARG A 78 -8.15 7.51 -13.31
CA ARG A 78 -8.73 8.71 -13.96
C ARG A 78 -7.72 9.48 -14.80
N LYS A 79 -6.45 9.52 -14.37
CA LYS A 79 -5.38 10.18 -15.12
C LYS A 79 -5.07 9.43 -16.41
N ALA A 80 -5.06 8.09 -16.39
CA ALA A 80 -4.92 7.27 -17.58
C ALA A 80 -6.08 7.47 -18.57
N GLU A 81 -7.33 7.54 -18.08
CA GLU A 81 -8.52 7.83 -18.92
C GLU A 81 -8.39 9.15 -19.68
N ARG A 82 -8.01 10.23 -18.99
CA ARG A 82 -7.82 11.55 -19.61
C ARG A 82 -6.70 11.58 -20.65
N ILE A 83 -5.62 10.84 -20.43
CA ILE A 83 -4.52 10.72 -21.38
C ILE A 83 -4.99 9.96 -22.63
N ASP A 84 -5.75 8.88 -22.45
CA ASP A 84 -6.31 8.10 -23.55
C ASP A 84 -7.28 8.93 -24.41
N GLU A 85 -8.16 9.71 -23.78
CA GLU A 85 -9.05 10.66 -24.46
C GLU A 85 -8.27 11.68 -25.29
N TYR A 86 -7.21 12.27 -24.72
CA TYR A 86 -6.37 13.24 -25.42
C TYR A 86 -5.64 12.62 -26.63
N LEU A 87 -5.16 11.38 -26.50
CA LEU A 87 -4.49 10.67 -27.60
C LEU A 87 -5.47 10.30 -28.72
N ARG A 88 -6.74 10.01 -28.42
CA ARG A 88 -7.78 9.71 -29.42
C ARG A 88 -8.28 10.95 -30.18
N GLN A 89 -8.19 12.13 -29.58
CA GLN A 89 -8.62 13.40 -30.19
C GLN A 89 -7.55 14.03 -31.12
N ARG A 90 -6.36 13.46 -31.16
CA ARG A 90 -5.22 13.93 -31.96
C ARG A 90 -5.01 13.04 -33.17
#